data_AF-A0A517TS94-F1
#
_entry.id   AF-A0A517TS94-F1
#
_cell.length_a   1.000
_cell.length_b   1.000
_cell.length_c   1.000
_cell.angle_alpha   90.00
_cell.angle_beta   90.00
_cell.angle_gamma   90.00
#
_symmetry.space_group_name_H-M   'P 1'
#
loop_
_entity.id
_entity.type
_entity.pdbx_description
1 polymer ?
#
loop_
_entity_poly.entity_id
_entity_poly.type
_entity_poly.pdbx_seq_one_letter_code
_entity_poly.pdbx_strand_id
1 'polypeptide(L)'
;MQSLRTDGSQREDDDDALYKRVLKDVCFLYHELADYRHIMGDLDYANDYSIHYWELLNRVDTGRVDDRFIRGGILILMLAMLQDVFDGSGDSISKHRAAATKALAEFIPEDKDMLRLGDAVAHGLQLLAESRIGDDRFNSDVCWAYQAFVRKYFVDASLEG
;
A
#
# COMPACT_ATOMS: atom_id res chain seq x y z
N MET A 1 16.45 -9.36 -12.24
CA MET A 1 15.02 -9.72 -12.29
C MET A 1 14.73 -10.63 -11.11
N GLN A 2 14.16 -10.08 -10.04
CA GLN A 2 13.57 -10.91 -8.99
C GLN A 2 12.19 -11.40 -9.47
N SER A 3 11.84 -12.63 -9.09
CA SER A 3 10.59 -13.27 -9.54
C SER A 3 9.46 -13.02 -8.52
N LEU A 4 8.23 -12.87 -9.01
CA LEU A 4 7.03 -12.67 -8.19
C LEU A 4 6.40 -13.99 -7.68
N ARG A 5 7.03 -15.14 -7.94
CA ARG A 5 6.59 -16.52 -7.55
C ARG A 5 6.29 -16.78 -6.08
N THR A 6 5.07 -17.16 -5.73
CA THR A 6 4.70 -17.64 -4.39
C THR A 6 5.02 -19.12 -4.16
N ASP A 7 5.24 -19.93 -5.21
CA ASP A 7 5.86 -21.26 -5.13
C ASP A 7 6.53 -21.71 -6.44
N GLY A 8 7.20 -22.88 -6.42
CA GLY A 8 7.98 -23.42 -7.53
C GLY A 8 7.18 -23.97 -8.73
N SER A 9 5.85 -23.87 -8.74
CA SER A 9 4.98 -24.37 -9.81
C SER A 9 4.53 -23.31 -10.82
N GLN A 10 4.77 -22.02 -10.54
CA GLN A 10 4.31 -20.89 -11.37
C GLN A 10 5.15 -20.68 -12.63
N ARG A 11 4.46 -20.49 -13.77
CA ARG A 11 5.04 -20.15 -15.07
C ARG A 11 5.34 -18.65 -15.16
N GLU A 12 6.23 -18.22 -16.04
CA GLU A 12 6.50 -16.78 -16.26
C GLU A 12 5.25 -15.97 -16.63
N ASP A 13 4.28 -16.61 -17.30
CA ASP A 13 2.97 -16.01 -17.62
C ASP A 13 2.16 -15.61 -16.36
N ASP A 14 2.44 -16.24 -15.20
CA ASP A 14 1.76 -15.95 -13.93
C ASP A 14 2.31 -14.68 -13.26
N ASP A 15 3.61 -14.39 -13.41
CA ASP A 15 4.24 -13.18 -12.87
C ASP A 15 3.72 -11.92 -13.60
N ASP A 16 3.53 -12.01 -14.92
CA ASP A 16 2.96 -10.92 -15.72
C ASP A 16 1.49 -10.67 -15.44
N ALA A 17 0.71 -11.74 -15.26
CA ALA A 17 -0.70 -11.63 -14.88
C ALA A 17 -0.83 -11.01 -13.48
N LEU A 18 -0.01 -11.45 -12.52
CA LEU A 18 0.02 -10.89 -11.18
C LEU A 18 0.43 -9.42 -11.20
N TYR A 19 1.46 -9.05 -11.97
CA TYR A 19 1.89 -7.66 -12.11
C TYR A 19 0.75 -6.76 -12.59
N LYS A 20 0.06 -7.15 -13.68
CA LYS A 20 -1.09 -6.41 -14.22
C LYS A 20 -2.24 -6.34 -13.23
N ARG A 21 -2.46 -7.41 -12.46
CA ARG A 21 -3.50 -7.44 -11.41
C ARG A 21 -3.19 -6.44 -10.31
N VAL A 22 -1.98 -6.45 -9.77
CA VAL A 22 -1.54 -5.53 -8.71
C VAL A 22 -1.61 -4.08 -9.21
N LEU A 23 -1.16 -3.80 -10.43
CA LEU A 23 -1.26 -2.47 -11.03
C LEU A 23 -2.73 -2.01 -11.10
N LYS A 24 -3.63 -2.88 -11.55
CA LYS A 24 -5.06 -2.58 -11.61
C LYS A 24 -5.65 -2.29 -10.23
N ASP A 25 -5.28 -3.08 -9.22
CA ASP A 25 -5.80 -2.94 -7.86
C ASP A 25 -5.27 -1.65 -7.19
N VAL A 26 -4.03 -1.24 -7.46
CA VAL A 26 -3.49 0.06 -7.05
C VAL A 26 -4.21 1.22 -7.75
N CYS A 27 -4.45 1.12 -9.06
CA CYS A 27 -5.22 2.13 -9.78
C CYS A 27 -6.64 2.24 -9.21
N PHE A 28 -7.31 1.12 -8.94
CA PHE A 28 -8.62 1.08 -8.31
C PHE A 28 -8.60 1.76 -6.94
N LEU A 29 -7.63 1.43 -6.08
CA LEU A 29 -7.45 2.07 -4.77
C LEU A 29 -7.37 3.60 -4.90
N TYR A 30 -6.58 4.11 -5.84
CA TYR A 30 -6.39 5.56 -5.98
C TYR A 30 -7.68 6.25 -6.44
N HIS A 31 -8.46 5.61 -7.31
CA HIS A 31 -9.76 6.15 -7.74
C HIS A 31 -10.75 6.17 -6.59
N GLU A 32 -10.88 5.08 -5.84
CA GLU A 32 -11.75 5.02 -4.65
C GLU A 32 -11.37 6.12 -3.65
N LEU A 33 -10.09 6.22 -3.28
CA LEU A 33 -9.65 7.22 -2.31
C LEU A 33 -9.81 8.67 -2.80
N ALA A 34 -9.71 8.92 -4.10
CA ALA A 34 -9.91 10.25 -4.66
C ALA A 34 -11.36 10.74 -4.51
N ASP A 35 -12.34 9.84 -4.61
CA ASP A 35 -13.76 10.18 -4.44
C ASP A 35 -14.06 10.63 -3.00
N TYR A 36 -13.41 10.03 -2.00
CA TYR A 36 -13.54 10.41 -0.59
C TYR A 36 -12.68 11.62 -0.20
N ARG A 37 -11.73 12.02 -1.04
CA ARG A 37 -10.77 13.13 -0.81
C ARG A 37 -9.80 12.95 0.36
N HIS A 38 -9.72 11.74 0.91
CA HIS A 38 -8.78 11.33 1.95
C HIS A 38 -8.65 9.80 1.94
N ILE A 39 -7.69 9.25 2.69
CA ILE A 39 -7.63 7.80 2.93
C ILE A 39 -8.78 7.43 3.86
N MET A 40 -9.76 6.69 3.34
CA MET A 40 -10.96 6.22 4.05
C MET A 40 -10.66 4.91 4.78
N GLY A 41 -11.19 4.69 5.97
CA GLY A 41 -11.09 3.39 6.67
C GLY A 41 -12.23 2.43 6.32
N ASP A 42 -13.43 2.94 6.04
CA ASP A 42 -14.67 2.14 5.89
C ASP A 42 -14.86 1.48 4.50
N LEU A 43 -13.76 1.10 3.82
CA LEU A 43 -13.84 0.25 2.63
C LEU A 43 -13.64 -1.21 3.03
N ASP A 44 -14.25 -2.13 2.29
CA ASP A 44 -14.13 -3.57 2.54
C ASP A 44 -12.80 -4.12 2.03
N TYR A 45 -11.71 -3.66 2.66
CA TYR A 45 -10.35 -3.99 2.26
C TYR A 45 -10.06 -5.49 2.29
N ALA A 46 -10.73 -6.24 3.17
CA ALA A 46 -10.55 -7.69 3.27
C ALA A 46 -11.11 -8.42 2.03
N ASN A 47 -12.22 -7.96 1.47
CA ASN A 47 -12.83 -8.58 0.28
C ASN A 47 -12.27 -8.02 -1.03
N ASP A 48 -12.01 -6.71 -1.10
CA ASP A 48 -11.54 -6.06 -2.33
C ASP A 48 -10.06 -6.34 -2.61
N TYR A 49 -9.26 -6.59 -1.56
CA TYR A 49 -7.81 -6.77 -1.64
C TYR A 49 -7.38 -8.12 -1.03
N SER A 50 -7.78 -9.21 -1.68
CA SER A 50 -7.52 -10.59 -1.21
C SER A 50 -6.06 -11.06 -1.29
N ILE A 51 -5.18 -10.31 -1.94
CA ILE A 51 -3.74 -10.61 -2.03
C ILE A 51 -3.02 -10.11 -0.78
N HIS A 52 -2.03 -10.84 -0.28
CA HIS A 52 -1.13 -10.37 0.77
C HIS A 52 -0.11 -9.36 0.22
N TYR A 53 -0.58 -8.15 -0.10
CA TYR A 53 0.19 -7.11 -0.79
C TYR A 53 1.53 -6.77 -0.13
N TRP A 54 1.62 -6.83 1.20
CA TRP A 54 2.88 -6.63 1.93
C TRP A 54 3.96 -7.63 1.50
N GLU A 55 3.61 -8.87 1.13
CA GLU A 55 4.57 -9.86 0.64
C GLU A 55 5.13 -9.50 -0.75
N LEU A 56 4.41 -8.67 -1.51
CA LEU A 56 4.82 -8.21 -2.83
C LEU A 56 5.68 -6.93 -2.79
N LEU A 57 5.67 -6.19 -1.66
CA LEU A 57 6.32 -4.90 -1.50
C LEU A 57 7.80 -4.88 -1.93
N ASN A 58 8.53 -5.96 -1.62
CA ASN A 58 9.96 -6.10 -1.95
C ASN A 58 10.22 -6.95 -3.20
N ARG A 59 9.16 -7.48 -3.81
CA ARG A 59 9.25 -8.36 -4.98
C ARG A 59 8.98 -7.61 -6.27
N VAL A 60 8.25 -6.50 -6.19
CA VAL A 60 8.03 -5.55 -7.27
C VAL A 60 9.30 -4.70 -7.47
N ASP A 61 10.38 -5.36 -7.89
CA ASP A 61 11.62 -4.73 -8.37
C ASP A 61 12.04 -5.46 -9.65
N THR A 62 11.23 -5.23 -10.67
CA THR A 62 11.27 -5.94 -11.96
C THR A 62 12.04 -5.14 -13.02
N GLY A 63 12.32 -3.86 -12.74
CA GLY A 63 12.89 -2.89 -13.67
C GLY A 63 11.86 -2.24 -14.59
N ARG A 64 10.56 -2.39 -14.27
CA ARG A 64 9.47 -1.77 -15.03
C ARG A 64 9.20 -0.35 -14.53
N VAL A 65 8.69 0.48 -15.43
CA VAL A 65 8.39 1.89 -15.14
C VAL A 65 7.38 2.06 -14.00
N ASP A 66 6.45 1.11 -13.85
CA ASP A 66 5.38 1.19 -12.85
C ASP A 66 5.78 0.63 -11.47
N ASP A 67 7.01 0.12 -11.31
CA ASP A 67 7.42 -0.54 -10.04
C ASP A 67 7.31 0.40 -8.84
N ARG A 68 7.80 1.64 -8.98
CA ARG A 68 7.68 2.66 -7.92
C ARG A 68 6.22 2.97 -7.61
N PHE A 69 5.38 3.08 -8.64
CA PHE A 69 3.96 3.37 -8.50
C PHE A 69 3.25 2.26 -7.73
N ILE A 70 3.51 1.01 -8.09
CA ILE A 70 2.93 -0.17 -7.43
C ILE A 70 3.39 -0.25 -5.97
N ARG A 71 4.69 -0.12 -5.69
CA ARG A 71 5.21 -0.19 -4.31
C ARG A 71 4.62 0.93 -3.45
N GLY A 72 4.50 2.14 -4.00
CA GLY A 72 3.82 3.26 -3.32
C GLY A 72 2.35 2.94 -3.04
N GLY A 73 1.65 2.38 -4.03
CA GLY A 73 0.27 1.92 -3.89
C GLY A 73 0.07 0.86 -2.81
N ILE A 74 0.98 -0.10 -2.69
CA ILE A 74 0.97 -1.12 -1.62
C ILE A 74 1.08 -0.46 -0.25
N LEU A 75 1.97 0.52 -0.09
CA LEU A 75 2.11 1.24 1.18
C LEU A 75 0.88 2.11 1.50
N ILE A 76 0.26 2.74 0.49
CA ILE A 76 -1.02 3.46 0.65
C ILE A 76 -2.13 2.51 1.09
N LEU A 77 -2.21 1.31 0.50
CA LEU A 77 -3.17 0.28 0.91
C LEU A 77 -2.97 -0.10 2.37
N MET A 78 -1.72 -0.31 2.80
CA MET A 78 -1.41 -0.61 4.20
C MET A 78 -1.81 0.52 5.14
N LEU A 79 -1.59 1.80 4.77
CA LEU A 79 -2.07 2.94 5.56
C LEU A 79 -3.60 2.96 5.67
N ALA A 80 -4.30 2.65 4.57
CA ALA A 80 -5.75 2.61 4.56
C ALA A 80 -6.31 1.50 5.47
N MET A 81 -5.75 0.30 5.40
CA MET A 81 -6.09 -0.79 6.32
C MET A 81 -5.72 -0.49 7.78
N LEU A 82 -4.69 0.32 8.04
CA LEU A 82 -4.39 0.78 9.40
C LEU A 82 -5.41 1.80 9.90
N GLN A 83 -5.83 2.73 9.03
CA GLN A 83 -6.89 3.70 9.33
C GLN A 83 -8.23 3.00 9.64
N ASP A 84 -8.61 2.01 8.83
CA ASP A 84 -9.75 1.09 9.02
C ASP A 84 -9.76 0.42 10.40
N VAL A 85 -8.58 0.03 10.89
CA VAL A 85 -8.47 -0.53 12.25
C VAL A 85 -8.61 0.54 13.32
N PHE A 86 -8.05 1.73 13.12
CA PHE A 86 -8.02 2.79 14.12
C PHE A 86 -9.33 3.54 14.27
N ASP A 87 -10.12 3.64 13.21
CA ASP A 87 -11.49 4.18 13.29
C ASP A 87 -12.52 3.12 13.73
N GLY A 88 -12.10 1.84 13.80
CA GLY A 88 -12.90 0.72 14.27
C GLY A 88 -13.82 0.12 13.22
N SER A 89 -13.62 0.45 11.95
CA SER A 89 -14.42 -0.04 10.83
C SER A 89 -14.06 -1.49 10.45
N GLY A 90 -12.82 -1.92 10.74
CA GLY A 90 -12.36 -3.25 10.31
C GLY A 90 -11.12 -3.80 11.03
N ASP A 91 -10.67 -4.97 10.58
CA ASP A 91 -9.53 -5.70 11.14
C ASP A 91 -8.55 -6.28 10.10
N SER A 92 -8.66 -5.79 8.86
CA SER A 92 -8.02 -6.32 7.64
C SER A 92 -6.52 -6.61 7.80
N ILE A 93 -5.74 -5.67 8.35
CA ILE A 93 -4.30 -5.85 8.57
C ILE A 93 -3.95 -6.42 9.95
N SER A 94 -4.88 -6.43 10.91
CA SER A 94 -4.60 -6.82 12.31
C SER A 94 -4.03 -8.24 12.42
N LYS A 95 -4.61 -9.19 11.69
CA LYS A 95 -4.18 -10.60 11.69
C LYS A 95 -2.83 -10.82 11.00
N HIS A 96 -2.42 -9.88 10.16
CA HIS A 96 -1.21 -9.96 9.34
C HIS A 96 -0.11 -9.00 9.78
N ARG A 97 -0.30 -8.28 10.91
CA ARG A 97 0.64 -7.28 11.44
C ARG A 97 2.09 -7.75 11.43
N ALA A 98 2.37 -8.96 11.92
CA ALA A 98 3.74 -9.48 12.00
C ALA A 98 4.38 -9.67 10.60
N ALA A 99 3.62 -10.16 9.63
CA ALA A 99 4.08 -10.31 8.25
C ALA A 99 4.29 -8.94 7.59
N ALA A 100 3.36 -8.01 7.79
CA ALA A 100 3.45 -6.62 7.32
C ALA A 100 4.69 -5.89 7.90
N THR A 101 4.92 -6.00 9.21
CA THR A 101 6.11 -5.42 9.87
C THR A 101 7.39 -6.01 9.30
N LYS A 102 7.44 -7.33 9.09
CA LYS A 102 8.63 -7.98 8.52
C LYS A 102 8.89 -7.49 7.09
N ALA A 103 7.87 -7.48 6.24
CA ALA A 103 8.01 -7.01 4.86
C ALA A 103 8.51 -5.56 4.80
N LEU A 104 7.98 -4.69 5.67
CA LEU A 104 8.41 -3.30 5.72
C LEU A 104 9.84 -3.13 6.23
N ALA A 105 10.32 -3.97 7.13
CA ALA A 105 11.71 -3.92 7.59
C ALA A 105 12.73 -4.25 6.48
N GLU A 106 12.30 -5.00 5.47
CA GLU A 106 13.10 -5.36 4.29
C GLU A 106 12.93 -4.34 3.14
N PHE A 107 12.03 -3.36 3.29
CA PHE A 107 11.74 -2.35 2.27
C PHE A 107 12.90 -1.36 2.12
N ILE A 108 13.40 -1.24 0.88
CA ILE A 108 14.40 -0.24 0.50
C ILE A 108 13.70 0.89 -0.28
N PRO A 109 13.64 2.11 0.28
CA PRO A 109 13.00 3.24 -0.37
C PRO A 109 13.86 3.79 -1.51
N GLU A 110 13.23 4.11 -2.63
CA GLU A 110 13.86 4.67 -3.82
C GLU A 110 14.15 6.18 -3.69
N ASP A 111 13.31 6.88 -2.92
CA ASP A 111 13.39 8.32 -2.73
C ASP A 111 12.87 8.76 -1.35
N LYS A 112 12.91 10.07 -1.08
CA LYS A 112 12.50 10.66 0.20
C LYS A 112 11.01 10.50 0.49
N ASP A 113 10.16 10.50 -0.53
CA ASP A 113 8.72 10.34 -0.35
C ASP A 113 8.41 8.88 -0.02
N MET A 114 9.06 7.92 -0.70
CA MET A 114 8.94 6.50 -0.38
C MET A 114 9.49 6.16 1.02
N LEU A 115 10.58 6.80 1.44
CA LEU A 115 11.10 6.67 2.81
C LEU A 115 10.06 7.15 3.82
N ARG A 116 9.51 8.36 3.64
CA ARG A 116 8.51 8.91 4.55
C ARG A 116 7.23 8.08 4.57
N LEU A 117 6.80 7.57 3.41
CA LEU A 117 5.62 6.71 3.33
C LEU A 117 5.85 5.38 4.07
N GLY A 118 7.03 4.78 3.91
CA GLY A 118 7.42 3.60 4.69
C GLY A 118 7.44 3.88 6.20
N ASP A 119 8.00 5.01 6.63
CA ASP A 119 8.02 5.43 8.04
C ASP A 119 6.62 5.63 8.61
N ALA A 120 5.69 6.17 7.82
CA ALA A 120 4.28 6.34 8.22
C ALA A 120 3.60 4.98 8.45
N VAL A 121 3.80 4.01 7.55
CA VAL A 121 3.27 2.64 7.71
C VAL A 121 3.90 1.97 8.93
N ALA A 122 5.21 2.12 9.13
CA ALA A 122 5.92 1.55 10.28
C ALA A 122 5.35 2.08 11.59
N HIS A 123 5.11 3.39 11.64
CA HIS A 123 4.50 4.05 12.79
C HIS A 123 3.09 3.53 13.07
N GLY A 124 2.24 3.39 12.05
CA GLY A 124 0.91 2.80 12.22
C GLY A 124 0.96 1.35 12.69
N LEU A 125 1.87 0.51 12.16
CA LEU A 125 2.03 -0.86 12.63
C LEU A 125 2.49 -0.93 14.10
N GLN A 126 3.30 0.03 14.55
CA GLN A 126 3.69 0.17 15.95
C GLN A 126 2.48 0.56 16.82
N LEU A 127 1.71 1.57 16.45
CA LEU A 127 0.49 1.98 17.17
C LEU A 127 -0.52 0.82 17.26
N LEU A 128 -0.68 0.06 16.18
CA LEU A 128 -1.50 -1.15 16.16
C LEU A 128 -1.01 -2.21 17.16
N ALA A 129 0.29 -2.25 17.46
CA ALA A 129 0.85 -3.16 18.44
C ALA A 129 0.65 -2.73 19.89
N GLU A 130 0.59 -1.42 20.14
CA GLU A 130 0.60 -0.84 21.49
C GLU A 130 -0.79 -0.46 21.97
N SER A 131 -1.57 0.25 21.15
CA SER A 131 -2.81 0.92 21.57
C SER A 131 -4.01 0.60 20.67
N ARG A 132 -3.79 0.21 19.40
CA ARG A 132 -4.81 0.10 18.36
C ARG A 132 -5.60 1.40 18.13
N ILE A 133 -4.98 2.55 18.42
CA ILE A 133 -5.55 3.88 18.20
C ILE A 133 -4.51 4.72 17.44
N GLY A 134 -4.95 5.39 16.39
CA GLY A 134 -4.13 6.36 15.65
C GLY A 134 -3.85 7.61 16.48
N ASP A 135 -2.66 8.19 16.35
CA ASP A 135 -2.29 9.45 17.00
C ASP A 135 -2.27 10.63 16.00
N ASP A 136 -1.99 11.83 16.50
CA ASP A 136 -1.94 13.05 15.67
C ASP A 136 -0.89 12.97 14.55
N ARG A 137 0.21 12.26 14.80
CA ARG A 137 1.26 12.06 13.81
C ARG A 137 0.75 11.15 12.69
N PHE A 138 0.15 10.01 13.03
CA PHE A 138 -0.42 9.09 12.06
C PHE A 138 -1.46 9.79 11.19
N ASN A 139 -2.39 10.55 11.79
CA ASN A 139 -3.38 11.33 11.06
C ASN A 139 -2.75 12.34 10.09
N SER A 140 -1.67 13.02 10.53
CA SER A 140 -0.92 13.96 9.69
C SER A 140 -0.21 13.26 8.52
N ASP A 141 0.35 12.07 8.76
CA ASP A 141 1.03 11.28 7.75
C ASP A 141 0.05 10.71 6.72
N VAL A 142 -1.12 10.24 7.14
CA VAL A 142 -2.22 9.80 6.26
C VAL A 142 -2.67 10.94 5.34
N CYS A 143 -2.88 12.14 5.90
CA CYS A 143 -3.25 13.32 5.12
C CYS A 143 -2.17 13.70 4.09
N TRP A 144 -0.91 13.71 4.50
CA TRP A 144 0.21 13.97 3.60
C TRP A 144 0.30 12.91 2.49
N ALA A 145 0.18 11.63 2.83
CA ALA A 145 0.28 10.51 1.88
C ALA A 145 -0.81 10.60 0.79
N TYR A 146 -2.04 10.95 1.18
CA TYR A 146 -3.12 11.23 0.23
C TYR A 146 -2.75 12.34 -0.76
N GLN A 147 -2.19 13.47 -0.28
CA GLN A 147 -1.81 14.58 -1.15
C GLN A 147 -0.64 14.22 -2.07
N ALA A 148 0.38 13.56 -1.52
CA ALA A 148 1.64 13.30 -2.21
C ALA A 148 1.56 12.15 -3.24
N PHE A 149 0.68 11.17 -3.02
CA PHE A 149 0.58 9.99 -3.88
C PHE A 149 -0.74 9.94 -4.65
N VAL A 150 -1.87 9.96 -3.95
CA VAL A 150 -3.20 9.77 -4.56
C VAL A 150 -3.59 10.99 -5.38
N ARG A 151 -3.61 12.18 -4.78
CA ARG A 151 -4.02 13.39 -5.49
C ARG A 151 -3.04 13.77 -6.60
N LYS A 152 -1.73 13.63 -6.34
CA LYS A 152 -0.69 13.93 -7.32
C LYS A 152 -0.81 13.06 -8.58
N TYR A 153 -1.15 11.77 -8.43
CA TYR A 153 -1.39 10.87 -9.57
C TYR A 153 -2.41 11.44 -10.57
N PHE A 154 -3.55 11.97 -10.10
CA PHE A 154 -4.56 12.55 -10.99
C PHE A 154 -4.15 13.89 -11.58
N VAL A 155 -3.38 14.70 -10.85
CA VAL A 155 -2.83 15.96 -11.39
C VAL A 155 -1.85 15.66 -12.52
N ASP A 156 -0.91 14.74 -12.30
CA ASP A 156 0.11 14.40 -13.28
C ASP A 156 -0.54 13.73 -14.53
N ALA A 157 -1.52 12.84 -14.34
CA ALA A 157 -2.28 12.23 -15.44
C ALA A 157 -3.08 13.24 -16.27
N SER A 158 -3.57 14.33 -15.65
CA SER A 158 -4.30 15.40 -16.36
C SER A 158 -3.40 16.32 -17.20
N LEU A 159 -2.09 16.30 -16.97
CA LEU A 159 -1.11 17.11 -17.71
C LEU A 159 -0.50 16.35 -18.91
N GLU A 160 -0.68 15.03 -18.97
CA GLU A 160 -0.21 14.17 -20.05
C GLU A 160 -1.27 13.89 -21.14
N GLY A 161 -2.52 14.37 -20.94
CA GLY A 161 -3.63 14.26 -21.88
C GLY A 161 -3.90 15.55 -22.66
#